data_AF-A0A0K1SAI3-F1
#
_entry.id   AF-A0A0K1SAI3-F1
#
_cell.length_a   1.000
_cell.length_b   1.000
_cell.length_c   1.000
_cell.angle_alpha   90.00
_cell.angle_beta   90.00
_cell.angle_gamma   90.00
#
_symmetry.space_group_name_H-M   'P 1'
#
loop_
_entity.id
_entity.type
_entity.pdbx_description
1 polymer ?
#
loop_
_entity_poly.entity_id
_entity_poly.type
_entity_poly.pdbx_seq_one_letter_code
_entity_poly.pdbx_strand_id
1 'polypeptide(L)' 'MRDFEIALGQYILYRNLISLTEPEYQIYLAIKDSIYENFFQRESIQAIVKINQLLLLVVEMEKEKILRWID' A
#
# COMPACT_ATOMS: atom_id res chain seq x y z
N MET A 1 11.59 -7.53 3.58
CA MET A 1 12.05 -6.70 2.44
C MET A 1 11.60 -7.27 1.11
N ARG A 2 11.94 -8.52 0.75
CA ARG A 2 11.52 -9.13 -0.52
C ARG A 2 10.03 -8.99 -0.84
N ASP A 3 9.14 -9.28 0.12
CA ASP A 3 7.70 -9.16 -0.10
C ASP A 3 7.26 -7.71 -0.38
N PHE A 4 7.91 -6.74 0.28
CA PHE A 4 7.66 -5.32 0.06
C PHE A 4 8.19 -4.86 -1.31
N GLU A 5 9.36 -5.33 -1.75
CA GLU A 5 9.90 -5.05 -3.09
C GLU A 5 8.96 -5.56 -4.18
N ILE A 6 8.42 -6.78 -4.01
CA ILE A 6 7.45 -7.37 -4.93
C ILE A 6 6.14 -6.57 -4.92
N ALA A 7 5.60 -6.27 -3.73
CA ALA A 7 4.35 -5.52 -3.59
C ALA A 7 4.46 -4.10 -4.17
N LEU A 8 5.59 -3.42 -3.93
CA LEU A 8 5.87 -2.10 -4.48
C LEU A 8 5.95 -2.12 -6.01
N GLY A 9 6.66 -3.10 -6.58
CA GLY A 9 6.73 -3.28 -8.03
C GLY A 9 5.36 -3.53 -8.65
N GLN A 10 4.56 -4.43 -8.07
CA GLN A 10 3.19 -4.70 -8.50
C GLN A 10 2.29 -3.47 -8.41
N TYR A 11 2.35 -2.74 -7.29
CA TYR A 11 1.56 -1.53 -7.09
C TYR A 11 1.85 -0.47 -8.16
N ILE A 12 3.12 -0.19 -8.43
CA ILE A 12 3.52 0.79 -9.46
C ILE A 12 3.04 0.34 -10.84
N LEU A 13 3.24 -0.94 -11.18
CA LEU A 13 2.82 -1.48 -12.47
C LEU A 13 1.31 -1.34 -12.68
N TYR A 14 0.50 -1.79 -11.72
CA TYR A 14 -0.95 -1.74 -11.84
C TYR A 14 -1.49 -0.33 -11.76
N ARG A 15 -0.93 0.54 -10.90
CA ARG A 15 -1.33 1.95 -10.85
C ARG A 15 -1.14 2.62 -12.20
N ASN A 16 0.01 2.39 -12.84
CA ASN A 16 0.27 2.97 -14.15
C ASN A 16 -0.69 2.40 -15.20
N LEU A 17 -0.94 1.08 -15.20
CA LEU A 17 -1.87 0.46 -16.14
C LEU A 17 -3.29 1.04 -15.98
N ILE A 18 -3.82 1.06 -14.76
CA ILE A 18 -5.16 1.59 -14.48
C ILE A 18 -5.24 3.08 -14.79
N SER A 19 -4.20 3.88 -14.51
CA SER A 19 -4.21 5.31 -14.88
C SER A 19 -4.30 5.56 -16.39
N LEU A 20 -3.89 4.59 -17.21
CA LEU A 20 -3.97 4.67 -18.67
C LEU A 20 -5.29 4.12 -19.23
N THR A 21 -5.92 3.15 -18.55
CA THR A 21 -7.11 2.46 -19.06
C THR A 21 -8.41 2.88 -18.39
N GLU A 22 -8.38 3.10 -17.07
CA GLU A 22 -9.55 3.32 -16.19
C GLU A 22 -9.19 4.37 -15.11
N PRO A 23 -8.90 5.63 -15.50
CA PRO A 23 -8.26 6.64 -14.64
C PRO A 23 -9.11 7.10 -13.45
N GLU A 24 -10.41 6.82 -13.44
CA GLU A 24 -11.32 7.09 -12.32
C GLU A 24 -11.09 6.16 -11.12
N TYR A 25 -10.39 5.04 -11.30
CA TYR A 25 -10.13 4.09 -10.21
C TYR A 25 -8.79 4.37 -9.53
N GLN A 26 -8.86 4.50 -8.20
CA GLN A 26 -7.70 4.68 -7.34
C GLN A 26 -7.27 3.32 -6.73
N ILE A 27 -5.98 3.00 -6.82
CA ILE A 27 -5.44 1.75 -6.27
C ILE A 27 -4.86 1.98 -4.87
N TYR A 28 -5.26 1.11 -3.94
CA TYR A 28 -4.69 1.01 -2.60
C TYR A 28 -3.95 -0.31 -2.44
N LEU A 29 -2.81 -0.27 -1.75
CA LEU A 29 -2.10 -1.47 -1.29
C LEU A 29 -2.67 -1.89 0.07
N ALA A 30 -3.40 -3.00 0.10
CA ALA A 30 -3.94 -3.55 1.34
C ALA A 30 -2.85 -4.25 2.16
N ILE A 31 -2.76 -3.90 3.45
CA ILE A 31 -1.79 -4.46 4.39
C ILE A 31 -2.44 -4.79 5.73
N LYS A 32 -1.92 -5.81 6.41
CA LYS A 32 -2.36 -6.14 7.77
C LYS A 32 -1.97 -5.03 8.75
N ASP A 33 -2.81 -4.79 9.74
CA ASP A 33 -2.55 -3.90 10.88
C ASP A 33 -1.18 -4.16 11.55
N SER A 34 -0.86 -5.42 11.84
CA SER A 34 0.43 -5.82 12.40
C SER A 34 1.62 -5.46 11.52
N ILE A 35 1.48 -5.50 10.20
CA ILE A 35 2.53 -5.11 9.24
C ILE A 35 2.65 -3.59 9.18
N TYR A 36 1.53 -2.87 9.25
CA TYR A 36 1.54 -1.43 9.33
C TYR A 36 2.34 -0.93 10.54
N GLU A 37 2.04 -1.46 11.73
CA GLU A 37 2.69 -1.05 12.99
C GLU A 37 4.18 -1.44 13.06
N ASN A 38 4.56 -2.63 12.58
CA ASN A 38 5.93 -3.15 12.76
C ASN A 38 6.90 -2.83 11.60
N PHE A 39 6.39 -2.58 10.40
CA PHE A 39 7.19 -2.41 9.19
C PHE A 39 7.00 -1.05 8.53
N PHE A 40 5.75 -0.60 8.33
CA PHE A 40 5.48 0.67 7.66
C PHE A 40 5.69 1.90 8.56
N GLN A 41 5.83 1.73 9.88
CA GLN A 41 6.25 2.82 10.78
C GLN A 41 7.76 3.13 10.75
N ARG A 42 8.56 2.31 10.06
CA ARG A 42 10.01 2.56 9.95
C ARG A 42 10.24 3.77 9.04
N GLU A 43 11.04 4.74 9.48
CA GLU A 43 11.30 5.98 8.75
C GLU A 43 11.74 5.76 7.30
N SER A 44 12.60 4.77 7.07
CA SER A 44 13.06 4.40 5.73
C SER A 44 11.92 3.90 4.83
N ILE A 45 10.98 3.12 5.37
CA ILE A 45 9.83 2.63 4.62
C ILE A 45 8.82 3.76 4.38
N GLN A 46 8.58 4.62 5.37
CA GLN A 46 7.73 5.81 5.21
C GLN A 46 8.25 6.74 4.11
N ALA A 47 9.57 6.93 4.04
CA ALA A 47 10.20 7.72 2.98
C ALA A 47 9.90 7.11 1.60
N ILE A 48 10.05 5.78 1.44
CA ILE A 48 9.75 5.09 0.18
C ILE A 48 8.27 5.17 -0.18
N VAL A 49 7.36 4.99 0.79
CA VAL A 49 5.91 5.14 0.61
C VAL A 49 5.58 6.53 0.09
N LYS A 50 6.15 7.58 0.70
CA LYS A 50 5.94 8.97 0.30
C LYS A 50 6.50 9.27 -1.09
N ILE A 51 7.73 8.85 -1.37
CA ILE A 51 8.38 9.08 -2.69
C ILE A 51 7.54 8.47 -3.81
N ASN A 52 7.00 7.27 -3.59
CA ASN A 52 6.24 6.55 -4.59
C ASN A 52 4.74 6.84 -4.54
N GLN A 53 4.27 7.70 -3.62
CA GLN A 53 2.85 8.04 -3.42
C GLN A 53 1.99 6.79 -3.26
N LEU A 54 2.39 5.91 -2.34
CA LEU A 54 1.66 4.68 -2.05
C LEU A 54 0.47 4.98 -1.16
N LEU A 55 -0.70 4.66 -1.67
CA LEU A 55 -1.94 4.68 -0.91
C LEU A 55 -2.10 3.34 -0.20
N LEU A 56 -2.38 3.36 1.10
CA LEU A 56 -2.44 2.15 1.93
C LEU A 56 -3.84 1.93 2.48
N LEU A 57 -4.27 0.67 2.48
CA LEU A 57 -5.49 0.21 3.13
C LEU A 57 -5.11 -0.73 4.28
N VAL A 58 -5.25 -0.27 5.52
CA VAL A 58 -4.91 -1.08 6.69
C VAL A 58 -6.11 -1.90 7.13
N VAL A 59 -5.96 -3.22 7.17
CA VAL A 59 -7.02 -4.17 7.53
C VAL A 59 -6.66 -5.00 8.76
N GLU A 60 -7.63 -5.21 9.65
CA GLU A 60 -7.53 -6.19 10.74
C GLU A 60 -8.07 -7.51 10.23
N MET A 61 -7.18 -8.50 10.07
CA MET A 61 -7.54 -9.79 9.46
C MET A 61 -8.50 -10.61 10.32
N GLU A 62 -8.35 -10.56 11.65
CA GLU A 62 -9.16 -11.40 12.55
C GLU A 62 -10.63 -10.98 12.59
N LYS A 63 -10.90 -9.69 12.42
CA LYS A 63 -12.26 -9.12 12.43
C LYS A 63 -12.76 -8.74 11.03
N GLU A 64 -11.98 -9.06 10.00
CA GLU A 64 -12.27 -8.76 8.59
C GLU A 64 -12.74 -7.32 8.36
N LYS A 65 -12.08 -6.35 9.01
CA LYS A 65 -12.50 -4.94 8.95
C LYS A 65 -11.39 -4.03 8.43
N ILE A 66 -11.82 -3.00 7.72
CA ILE A 66 -10.95 -1.89 7.34
C ILE A 66 -10.74 -1.00 8.57
N LEU A 67 -9.48 -0.78 8.93
CA LEU A 67 -9.11 0.12 10.01
C LEU A 67 -8.89 1.54 9.51
N ARG A 68 -8.12 1.71 8.42
CA ARG A 68 -7.66 3.02 7.94
C ARG A 68 -7.45 3.02 6.42
N TRP A 69 -7.75 4.16 5.81
CA TRP A 69 -7.30 4.56 4.49
C TRP A 69 -6.22 5.62 4.69
N ILE A 70 -5.08 5.50 4.00
CA ILE A 70 -3.94 6.40 4.14
C ILE A 70 -3.51 6.84 2.75
N ASP A 71 -3.46 8.16 2.57
CA ASP A 71 -3.05 8.84 1.35
C ASP A 71 -1.62 9.38 1.42
#